data_AF-A0A2T7NJS5-F1
#
_entry.id   AF-A0A2T7NJS5-F1
#
_cell.length_a   1.000
_cell.length_b   1.000
_cell.length_c   1.000
_cell.angle_alpha   90.00
_cell.angle_beta   90.00
_cell.angle_gamma   90.00
#
_symmetry.space_group_name_H-M   'P 1'
#
loop_
_entity.id
_entity.type
_entity.pdbx_description
1 polymer ?
#
loop_
_entity_poly.entity_id
_entity_poly.type
_entity_poly.pdbx_seq_one_letter_code
_entity_poly.pdbx_strand_id
1 'polypeptide(L)'
;MAPQDDHSSGNMLFSQTSTEVINSVCTPSKNQSVSSTAVSSSWSMRYSDMYLWNLGLMDTWATVASVVWMYGALMFGLLANILLAACLWSYTRVRSNITTNDSTGKRDKQVRQTTVTVLVSNLAFVFLSLLPVSNSLANYLQPAYSSRGNFRYTYLLVHEVGQLSFSLRMCTDLFTFLLLSSGYRATLLKLIGRAFSRLTGEEGTKSRVYHSDSGTTVQSFSLVTI
;
A
#
# COMPACT_ATOMS: atom_id res chain seq x y z
N MET A 1 -56.89 -29.88 -31.20
CA MET A 1 -55.62 -30.48 -30.76
C MET A 1 -54.72 -29.32 -30.35
N ALA A 2 -54.71 -29.00 -29.06
CA ALA A 2 -54.03 -27.83 -28.49
C ALA A 2 -53.02 -28.35 -27.46
N PRO A 3 -51.78 -27.85 -27.44
CA PRO A 3 -50.78 -28.26 -26.46
C PRO A 3 -51.05 -27.56 -25.12
N GLN A 4 -51.00 -28.35 -24.07
CA GLN A 4 -51.20 -27.98 -22.67
C GLN A 4 -49.80 -27.94 -22.04
N ASP A 5 -49.27 -26.75 -21.79
CA ASP A 5 -47.98 -26.58 -21.12
C ASP A 5 -48.22 -26.46 -19.61
N ASP A 6 -47.77 -27.49 -18.89
CA ASP A 6 -47.79 -27.60 -17.44
C ASP A 6 -46.78 -26.64 -16.80
N HIS A 7 -47.28 -25.63 -16.10
CA HIS A 7 -46.50 -24.81 -15.17
C HIS A 7 -46.20 -25.62 -13.89
N SER A 8 -44.99 -26.16 -13.80
CA SER A 8 -44.44 -26.71 -12.56
C SER A 8 -43.87 -25.57 -11.69
N SER A 9 -44.66 -25.12 -10.72
CA SER A 9 -44.22 -24.24 -9.64
C SER A 9 -43.41 -25.02 -8.60
N GLY A 10 -42.09 -24.95 -8.73
CA GLY A 10 -41.16 -25.38 -7.67
C GLY A 10 -41.10 -24.34 -6.56
N ASN A 11 -41.88 -24.56 -5.49
CA ASN A 11 -41.77 -23.84 -4.22
C ASN A 11 -40.40 -24.11 -3.58
N MET A 12 -39.45 -23.18 -3.75
CA MET A 12 -38.27 -23.14 -2.89
C MET A 12 -38.64 -22.49 -1.56
N LEU A 13 -38.86 -23.34 -0.55
CA LEU A 13 -38.89 -22.99 0.86
C LEU A 13 -37.58 -22.27 1.23
N PHE A 14 -37.60 -20.94 1.21
CA PHE A 14 -36.56 -20.14 1.84
C PHE A 14 -36.81 -20.15 3.34
N SER A 15 -35.89 -20.80 4.05
CA SER A 15 -35.83 -20.80 5.51
C SER A 15 -35.71 -19.36 6.01
N GLN A 16 -36.77 -18.83 6.61
CA GLN A 16 -36.75 -17.59 7.37
C GLN A 16 -35.81 -17.80 8.56
N THR A 17 -34.57 -17.32 8.43
CA THR A 17 -33.72 -17.09 9.58
C THR A 17 -34.24 -15.80 10.23
N SER A 18 -35.16 -15.99 11.18
CA SER A 18 -35.55 -15.00 12.16
C SER A 18 -34.29 -14.44 12.80
N THR A 19 -33.90 -13.24 12.37
CA THR A 19 -32.97 -12.41 13.11
C THR A 19 -33.79 -11.83 14.24
N GLU A 20 -33.79 -12.53 15.38
CA GLU A 20 -34.22 -11.97 16.65
C GLU A 20 -33.43 -10.67 16.87
N VAL A 21 -34.13 -9.56 16.69
CA VAL A 21 -33.74 -8.26 17.20
C VAL A 21 -33.80 -8.38 18.72
N ILE A 22 -32.68 -8.75 19.33
CA ILE A 22 -32.48 -8.65 20.77
C ILE A 22 -32.40 -7.16 21.09
N ASN A 23 -33.57 -6.52 21.23
CA ASN A 23 -33.73 -5.28 21.96
C ASN A 23 -33.53 -5.60 23.45
N SER A 24 -32.27 -5.83 23.84
CA SER A 24 -31.86 -5.84 25.23
C SER A 24 -31.83 -4.39 25.71
N VAL A 25 -32.97 -3.96 26.22
CA VAL A 25 -33.12 -2.75 27.04
C VAL A 25 -32.22 -2.96 28.26
N CYS A 26 -31.02 -2.39 28.19
CA CYS A 26 -30.06 -2.39 29.29
C CYS A 26 -30.56 -1.42 30.35
N THR A 27 -31.34 -1.91 31.32
CA THR A 27 -31.61 -1.18 32.55
C THR A 27 -30.34 -1.17 33.40
N PRO A 28 -29.93 -0.02 33.98
CA PRO A 28 -28.76 0.04 34.85
C PRO A 28 -29.11 -0.61 36.19
N SER A 29 -28.83 -1.90 36.31
CA SER A 29 -28.86 -2.62 37.58
C SER A 29 -27.68 -2.14 38.44
N LYS A 30 -28.02 -1.26 39.39
CA LYS A 30 -27.13 -0.82 40.46
C LYS A 30 -27.07 -1.93 41.49
N ASN A 31 -26.06 -2.80 41.42
CA ASN A 31 -25.68 -3.65 42.54
C ASN A 31 -24.15 -3.76 42.62
N GLN A 32 -23.63 -3.17 43.70
CA GLN A 32 -22.29 -3.43 44.22
C GLN A 32 -22.23 -4.85 44.77
N SER A 33 -21.18 -5.59 44.42
CA SER A 33 -20.53 -6.49 45.37
C SER A 33 -19.03 -6.48 45.12
N VAL A 34 -18.32 -6.08 46.18
CA VAL A 34 -16.88 -5.99 46.27
C VAL A 34 -16.32 -7.41 46.30
N SER A 35 -15.49 -7.76 45.32
CA SER A 35 -14.57 -8.89 45.43
C SER A 35 -13.20 -8.43 44.92
N SER A 36 -12.29 -8.27 45.87
CA SER A 36 -10.90 -7.87 45.67
C SER A 36 -10.11 -9.01 45.05
N THR A 37 -9.87 -8.94 43.74
CA THR A 37 -8.91 -9.78 43.04
C THR A 37 -8.26 -8.97 41.93
N ALA A 38 -6.93 -8.85 41.99
CA ALA A 38 -6.01 -8.27 41.01
C ALA A 38 -6.61 -7.25 40.02
N VAL A 39 -6.35 -5.97 40.26
CA VAL A 39 -6.73 -4.86 39.37
C VAL A 39 -5.90 -4.96 38.08
N SER A 40 -6.30 -5.85 37.15
CA SER A 40 -5.99 -5.65 35.74
C SER A 40 -6.77 -4.42 35.33
N SER A 41 -6.10 -3.30 35.10
CA SER A 41 -6.71 -2.11 34.50
C SER A 41 -7.14 -2.45 33.07
N SER A 42 -8.32 -3.06 32.92
CA SER A 42 -8.94 -3.22 31.62
C SER A 42 -9.48 -1.85 31.23
N TRP A 43 -8.77 -1.21 30.31
CA TRP A 43 -9.22 0.01 29.69
C TRP A 43 -10.44 -0.34 28.83
N SER A 44 -11.64 -0.26 29.42
CA SER A 44 -12.87 -0.34 28.63
C SER A 44 -13.10 1.02 27.99
N MET A 45 -12.95 1.07 26.67
CA MET A 45 -13.27 2.26 25.88
C MET A 45 -14.79 2.38 25.86
N ARG A 46 -15.36 3.20 26.75
CA ARG A 46 -16.79 3.52 26.73
C ARG A 46 -17.02 4.65 25.74
N TYR A 47 -17.82 4.38 24.71
CA TYR A 47 -18.32 5.42 23.82
C TYR A 47 -19.20 6.38 24.62
N SER A 48 -19.14 7.67 24.31
CA SER A 48 -19.99 8.66 24.96
C SER A 48 -21.46 8.44 24.56
N ASP A 49 -22.39 8.73 25.48
CA ASP A 49 -23.83 8.61 25.21
C ASP A 49 -24.26 9.47 24.00
N MET A 50 -23.57 10.60 23.78
CA MET A 50 -23.73 11.47 22.60
C MET A 50 -23.42 10.75 21.28
N TYR A 51 -22.42 9.86 21.26
CA TYR A 51 -22.06 9.07 20.08
C TYR A 51 -23.14 8.03 19.77
N LEU A 52 -23.63 7.33 20.80
CA LEU A 52 -24.68 6.32 20.66
C LEU A 52 -25.99 6.92 20.15
N TRP A 53 -26.32 8.13 20.58
CA TRP A 53 -27.55 8.81 20.17
C TRP A 53 -27.52 9.34 18.73
N ASN A 54 -26.33 9.55 18.16
CA ASN A 54 -26.14 10.13 16.82
C ASN A 54 -25.29 9.25 15.90
N LEU A 55 -25.45 7.93 15.99
CA LEU A 55 -24.59 6.97 15.29
C LEU A 55 -24.52 7.23 13.77
N GLY A 56 -25.67 7.49 13.13
CA GLY A 56 -25.74 7.74 11.68
C GLY A 56 -25.07 9.05 11.25
N LEU A 57 -25.13 10.08 12.09
CA LEU A 57 -24.48 11.38 11.81
C LEU A 57 -22.96 11.24 11.96
N MET A 58 -22.48 10.50 12.96
CA MET A 58 -21.06 10.25 13.13
C MET A 58 -20.46 9.40 12.01
N ASP A 59 -21.17 8.40 11.53
CA ASP A 59 -20.71 7.53 10.44
C ASP A 59 -20.64 8.28 9.10
N THR A 60 -21.65 9.10 8.81
CA THR A 60 -21.64 9.99 7.63
C THR A 60 -20.55 11.04 7.75
N TRP A 61 -20.36 11.66 8.92
CA TRP A 61 -19.29 12.64 9.14
C TRP A 61 -17.90 12.02 9.00
N ALA A 62 -17.67 10.83 9.55
CA ALA A 62 -16.41 10.10 9.39
C ALA A 62 -16.14 9.77 7.91
N THR A 63 -17.16 9.34 7.19
CA THR A 63 -17.08 9.08 5.75
C THR A 63 -16.72 10.36 4.99
N VAL A 64 -17.44 11.46 5.21
CA VAL A 64 -17.17 12.76 4.56
C VAL A 64 -15.77 13.28 4.91
N ALA A 65 -15.37 13.20 6.18
CA ALA A 65 -14.04 13.62 6.61
C ALA A 65 -12.94 12.79 5.94
N SER A 66 -13.10 11.47 5.85
CA SER A 66 -12.12 10.61 5.17
C SER A 66 -12.01 10.93 3.67
N VAL A 67 -13.15 11.20 3.02
CA VAL A 67 -13.24 11.63 1.62
C VAL A 67 -12.52 12.97 1.43
N VAL A 68 -12.89 14.00 2.21
CA VAL A 68 -12.30 15.35 2.12
C VAL A 68 -10.80 15.31 2.39
N TRP A 69 -10.36 14.59 3.42
CA TRP A 69 -8.94 14.49 3.76
C TRP A 69 -8.14 13.79 2.67
N MET A 70 -8.67 12.70 2.12
CA MET A 70 -7.99 11.93 1.08
C MET A 70 -7.93 12.71 -0.24
N TYR A 71 -9.02 13.33 -0.68
CA TYR A 71 -9.03 14.17 -1.88
C TYR A 71 -8.20 15.44 -1.69
N GLY A 72 -8.23 16.06 -0.50
CA GLY A 72 -7.40 17.21 -0.16
C GLY A 72 -5.91 16.89 -0.27
N ALA A 73 -5.48 15.76 0.31
CA ALA A 73 -4.09 15.29 0.21
C ALA A 73 -3.69 14.97 -1.25
N LEU A 74 -4.58 14.32 -2.03
CA LEU A 74 -4.34 14.02 -3.44
C LEU A 74 -4.22 15.30 -4.29
N MET A 75 -5.13 16.25 -4.12
CA MET A 75 -5.10 17.54 -4.82
C MET A 75 -3.87 18.35 -4.45
N PHE A 76 -3.49 18.38 -3.17
CA PHE A 76 -2.28 19.04 -2.71
C PHE A 76 -1.02 18.39 -3.30
N GLY A 77 -0.95 17.06 -3.31
CA GLY A 77 0.15 16.32 -3.93
C GLY A 77 0.25 16.60 -5.43
N LEU A 78 -0.87 16.62 -6.15
CA LEU A 78 -0.92 16.96 -7.57
C LEU A 78 -0.47 18.41 -7.82
N LEU A 79 -0.91 19.36 -7.00
CA LEU A 79 -0.50 20.76 -7.07
C LEU A 79 1.01 20.92 -6.85
N ALA A 80 1.56 20.23 -5.85
CA ALA A 80 3.00 20.22 -5.56
C ALA A 80 3.80 19.65 -6.75
N ASN A 81 3.30 18.60 -7.40
CA ASN A 81 3.94 18.05 -8.61
C ASN A 81 3.92 19.01 -9.78
N ILE A 82 2.80 19.70 -10.02
CA ILE A 82 2.69 20.71 -11.08
C ILE A 82 3.65 21.87 -10.79
N LEU A 83 3.71 22.36 -9.55
CA LEU A 83 4.64 23.40 -9.13
C LEU A 83 6.10 22.96 -9.33
N LEU A 84 6.44 21.72 -8.97
CA LEU A 84 7.77 21.18 -9.13
C LEU A 84 8.16 21.08 -10.62
N ALA A 85 7.25 20.61 -11.48
CA ALA A 85 7.43 20.60 -12.92
C ALA A 85 7.59 22.01 -13.50
N ALA A 86 6.77 22.97 -13.06
CA ALA A 86 6.83 24.37 -13.50
C ALA A 86 8.13 25.06 -13.06
N CYS A 87 8.58 24.84 -11.83
CA CYS A 87 9.86 25.32 -11.31
C CYS A 87 11.03 24.77 -12.14
N LEU A 88 11.00 23.48 -12.47
CA LEU A 88 12.05 22.85 -13.27
C LEU A 88 12.02 23.31 -14.73
N TRP A 89 10.84 23.50 -15.31
CA TRP A 89 10.71 24.10 -16.63
C TRP A 89 11.32 25.50 -16.65
N SER A 90 10.96 26.32 -15.66
CA SER A 90 11.46 27.70 -15.53
C SER A 90 12.97 27.73 -15.36
N TYR A 91 13.51 26.86 -14.49
CA TYR A 91 14.94 26.72 -14.28
C TYR A 91 15.69 26.29 -15.55
N THR A 92 15.13 25.33 -16.28
CA THR A 92 15.69 24.87 -17.56
C THR A 92 15.72 26.01 -18.59
N ARG A 93 14.64 26.79 -18.71
CA ARG A 93 14.54 27.93 -19.63
C ARG A 93 15.55 29.02 -19.32
N VAL A 94 15.70 29.37 -18.05
CA VAL A 94 16.67 30.38 -17.59
C VAL A 94 18.09 29.91 -17.91
N ARG A 95 18.38 28.63 -17.69
CA ARG A 95 19.71 28.07 -17.95
C ARG A 95 20.05 27.95 -19.43
N SER A 96 19.08 27.61 -20.28
CA SER A 96 19.33 27.53 -21.74
C SER A 96 19.71 28.88 -22.36
N ASN A 97 19.32 29.99 -21.72
CA ASN A 97 19.70 31.33 -22.16
C ASN A 97 21.11 31.76 -21.73
N ILE A 98 21.71 31.11 -20.73
CA ILE A 98 22.97 31.56 -20.11
C ILE A 98 24.16 30.66 -20.50
N THR A 99 23.94 29.37 -20.79
CA THR A 99 25.04 28.41 -21.03
C THR A 99 24.92 27.72 -22.39
N THR A 100 25.65 28.23 -23.38
CA THR A 100 25.94 27.59 -24.68
C THR A 100 27.13 26.64 -24.65
N ASN A 101 27.68 26.29 -23.46
CA ASN A 101 28.97 25.58 -23.36
C ASN A 101 28.86 24.16 -22.76
N ASP A 102 29.53 23.23 -23.41
CA ASP A 102 29.10 21.84 -23.70
C ASP A 102 29.42 20.78 -22.60
N SER A 103 29.70 21.18 -21.35
CA SER A 103 30.23 20.26 -20.33
C SER A 103 29.24 19.82 -19.24
N THR A 104 28.03 20.40 -19.19
CA THR A 104 27.08 20.17 -18.07
C THR A 104 26.04 19.07 -18.31
N GLY A 105 26.05 18.42 -19.48
CA GLY A 105 24.97 17.54 -19.92
C GLY A 105 24.74 16.29 -19.04
N LYS A 106 25.75 15.74 -18.38
CA LYS A 106 25.59 14.52 -17.56
C LYS A 106 24.79 14.79 -16.26
N ARG A 107 25.11 15.87 -15.55
CA ARG A 107 24.41 16.24 -14.30
C ARG A 107 22.97 16.65 -14.58
N ASP A 108 22.72 17.39 -15.66
CA ASP A 108 21.36 17.80 -16.04
C ASP A 108 20.49 16.62 -16.48
N LYS A 109 21.07 15.66 -17.20
CA LYS A 109 20.37 14.40 -17.54
C LYS A 109 19.97 13.64 -16.28
N GLN A 110 20.85 13.56 -15.28
CA GLN A 110 20.55 12.91 -14.01
C GLN A 110 19.42 13.63 -13.25
N VAL A 111 19.48 14.96 -13.13
CA VAL A 111 18.42 15.74 -12.45
C VAL A 111 17.07 15.56 -13.16
N ARG A 112 17.04 15.67 -14.50
CA ARG A 112 15.82 15.40 -15.28
C ARG A 112 15.28 13.99 -15.06
N GLN A 113 16.14 12.99 -15.06
CA GLN A 113 15.73 11.60 -14.83
C GLN A 113 15.11 11.45 -13.44
N THR A 114 15.76 11.98 -12.39
CA THR A 114 15.22 11.97 -11.02
C THR A 114 13.87 12.65 -10.94
N THR A 115 13.71 13.83 -11.55
CA THR A 115 12.41 14.52 -11.62
C THR A 115 11.34 13.66 -12.28
N VAL A 116 11.63 13.11 -13.47
CA VAL A 116 10.66 12.29 -14.19
C VAL A 116 10.27 11.07 -13.35
N THR A 117 11.24 10.43 -12.68
CA THR A 117 10.94 9.31 -11.78
C THR A 117 10.05 9.74 -10.62
N VAL A 118 10.31 10.88 -9.97
CA VAL A 118 9.46 11.40 -8.88
C VAL A 118 8.06 11.70 -9.40
N LEU A 119 7.94 12.32 -10.56
CA LEU A 119 6.66 12.70 -11.15
C LEU A 119 5.85 11.46 -11.56
N VAL A 120 6.49 10.46 -12.16
CA VAL A 120 5.87 9.17 -12.50
C VAL A 120 5.46 8.41 -11.23
N SER A 121 6.30 8.38 -10.19
CA SER A 121 5.99 7.73 -8.92
C SER A 121 4.77 8.38 -8.25
N ASN A 122 4.73 9.72 -8.22
CA ASN A 122 3.60 10.44 -7.67
C ASN A 122 2.31 10.27 -8.51
N LEU A 123 2.43 10.23 -9.84
CA LEU A 123 1.28 9.96 -10.70
C LEU A 123 0.73 8.54 -10.44
N ALA A 124 1.61 7.53 -10.38
CA ALA A 124 1.24 6.17 -10.05
C ALA A 124 0.57 6.08 -8.67
N PHE A 125 1.10 6.79 -7.68
CA PHE A 125 0.51 6.89 -6.35
C PHE A 125 -0.91 7.45 -6.38
N VAL A 126 -1.16 8.52 -7.14
CA VAL A 126 -2.50 9.10 -7.29
C VAL A 126 -3.46 8.11 -7.94
N PHE A 127 -3.05 7.46 -9.04
CA PHE A 127 -3.88 6.47 -9.73
C PHE A 127 -4.21 5.26 -8.85
N LEU A 128 -3.22 4.70 -8.15
CA LEU A 128 -3.41 3.57 -7.23
C LEU A 128 -4.29 3.94 -6.03
N SER A 129 -4.18 5.18 -5.55
CA SER A 129 -5.00 5.66 -4.44
C SER A 129 -6.44 5.95 -4.86
N LEU A 130 -6.70 6.26 -6.14
CA LEU A 130 -8.04 6.61 -6.64
C LEU A 130 -9.01 5.43 -6.60
N LEU A 131 -8.53 4.21 -6.88
CA LEU A 131 -9.35 3.00 -6.92
C LEU A 131 -10.17 2.77 -5.65
N PRO A 132 -9.55 2.64 -4.45
CA PRO A 132 -10.30 2.40 -3.23
C PRO A 132 -11.28 3.54 -2.90
N VAL A 133 -10.93 4.80 -3.21
CA VAL A 133 -11.83 5.94 -3.01
C VAL A 133 -13.06 5.83 -3.89
N SER A 134 -12.84 5.58 -5.18
CA SER A 134 -13.92 5.48 -6.16
C SER A 134 -14.87 4.33 -5.81
N ASN A 135 -14.33 3.21 -5.31
CA ASN A 135 -15.12 2.07 -4.85
C ASN A 135 -15.99 2.42 -3.63
N SER A 136 -15.41 3.12 -2.64
CA SER A 136 -16.13 3.57 -1.45
C SER A 136 -17.23 4.57 -1.81
N LEU A 137 -16.94 5.51 -2.71
CA LEU A 137 -17.91 6.49 -3.20
C LEU A 137 -19.04 5.81 -4.00
N ALA A 138 -18.72 4.84 -4.86
CA ALA A 138 -19.71 4.08 -5.62
C ALA A 138 -20.65 3.29 -4.69
N ASN A 139 -20.13 2.69 -3.62
CA ASN A 139 -20.94 1.98 -2.61
C ASN A 139 -21.86 2.94 -1.84
N TYR A 140 -21.42 4.18 -1.59
CA TYR A 140 -22.25 5.20 -0.95
C TYR A 140 -23.36 5.72 -1.87
N LEU A 141 -23.03 6.01 -3.13
CA LEU A 141 -23.97 6.58 -4.10
C LEU A 141 -24.99 5.57 -4.61
N GLN A 142 -24.60 4.31 -4.75
CA GLN A 142 -25.45 3.26 -5.31
C GLN A 142 -25.55 2.07 -4.33
N PRO A 143 -26.61 1.97 -3.50
CA PRO A 143 -26.76 0.90 -2.51
C PRO A 143 -26.78 -0.51 -3.10
N ALA A 144 -27.19 -0.64 -4.36
CA ALA A 144 -27.14 -1.91 -5.11
C ALA A 144 -25.70 -2.37 -5.44
N TYR A 145 -24.72 -1.46 -5.38
CA TYR A 145 -23.29 -1.71 -5.49
C TYR A 145 -22.70 -1.89 -4.09
N SER A 146 -23.06 -2.99 -3.43
CA SER A 146 -22.60 -3.33 -2.09
C SER A 146 -22.22 -4.82 -2.01
N SER A 147 -21.63 -5.24 -0.90
CA SER A 147 -21.22 -6.65 -0.71
C SER A 147 -22.41 -7.63 -0.76
N ARG A 148 -23.63 -7.14 -0.55
CA ARG A 148 -24.88 -7.92 -0.57
C ARG A 148 -25.76 -7.60 -1.78
N GLY A 149 -25.38 -6.62 -2.60
CA GLY A 149 -26.17 -6.18 -3.75
C GLY A 149 -25.96 -7.02 -5.01
N ASN A 150 -26.70 -6.67 -6.07
CA ASN A 150 -26.64 -7.34 -7.37
C ASN A 150 -25.23 -7.30 -7.99
N PHE A 151 -24.44 -6.27 -7.66
CA PHE A 151 -23.08 -6.08 -8.18
C PHE A 151 -21.98 -6.56 -7.22
N ARG A 152 -22.25 -7.50 -6.32
CA ARG A 152 -21.29 -7.92 -5.28
C ARG A 152 -19.92 -8.35 -5.83
N TYR A 153 -19.89 -9.05 -6.97
CA TYR A 153 -18.65 -9.58 -7.53
C TYR A 153 -17.75 -8.46 -8.04
N THR A 154 -18.35 -7.45 -8.69
CA THR A 154 -17.64 -6.25 -9.12
C THR A 154 -17.15 -5.46 -7.92
N TYR A 155 -17.98 -5.29 -6.89
CA TYR A 155 -17.58 -4.63 -5.65
C TYR A 155 -16.39 -5.33 -4.99
N LEU A 156 -16.45 -6.65 -4.81
CA LEU A 156 -15.38 -7.44 -4.20
C LEU A 156 -14.10 -7.39 -5.03
N LEU A 157 -14.20 -7.53 -6.36
CA LEU A 157 -13.03 -7.44 -7.23
C LEU A 157 -12.34 -6.08 -7.10
N VAL A 158 -13.10 -4.98 -7.18
CA VAL A 158 -12.53 -3.63 -7.04
C VAL A 158 -11.98 -3.41 -5.63
N HIS A 159 -12.61 -3.99 -4.61
CA HIS A 159 -12.12 -3.94 -3.24
C HIS A 159 -10.76 -4.64 -3.09
N GLU A 160 -10.64 -5.89 -3.56
CA GLU A 160 -9.38 -6.65 -3.50
C GLU A 160 -8.27 -6.00 -4.33
N VAL A 161 -8.59 -5.51 -5.52
CA VAL A 161 -7.63 -4.74 -6.34
C VAL A 161 -7.22 -3.44 -5.65
N GLY A 162 -8.14 -2.80 -4.91
CA GLY A 162 -7.85 -1.64 -4.08
C GLY A 162 -6.87 -1.97 -2.94
N GLN A 163 -7.05 -3.10 -2.25
CA GLN A 163 -6.12 -3.59 -1.22
C GLN A 163 -4.74 -3.93 -1.79
N LEU A 164 -4.70 -4.56 -2.97
CA LEU A 164 -3.46 -4.84 -3.68
C LEU A 164 -2.75 -3.53 -4.07
N SER A 165 -3.51 -2.54 -4.57
CA SER A 165 -2.99 -1.22 -4.94
C SER A 165 -2.40 -0.49 -3.73
N PHE A 166 -3.05 -0.60 -2.56
CA PHE A 166 -2.52 -0.07 -1.31
C PHE A 166 -1.22 -0.75 -0.89
N SER A 167 -1.14 -2.06 -1.03
CA SER A 167 0.09 -2.82 -0.75
C SER A 167 1.23 -2.42 -1.69
N LEU A 168 0.94 -2.29 -2.99
CA LEU A 168 1.91 -1.81 -3.99
C LEU A 168 2.38 -0.40 -3.70
N ARG A 169 1.50 0.47 -3.21
CA ARG A 169 1.86 1.82 -2.76
C ARG A 169 2.88 1.77 -1.63
N MET A 170 2.75 0.88 -0.65
CA MET A 170 3.78 0.74 0.40
C MET A 170 5.13 0.28 -0.19
N CYS A 171 5.12 -0.47 -1.30
CA CYS A 171 6.35 -0.84 -2.01
C CYS A 171 6.91 0.29 -2.90
N THR A 172 6.10 1.26 -3.34
CA THR A 172 6.58 2.33 -4.23
C THR A 172 7.68 3.20 -3.62
N ASP A 173 7.72 3.38 -2.29
CA ASP A 173 8.82 4.07 -1.62
C ASP A 173 10.13 3.30 -1.78
N LEU A 174 10.10 1.98 -1.57
CA LEU A 174 11.26 1.11 -1.80
C LEU A 174 11.74 1.21 -3.25
N PHE A 175 10.83 1.12 -4.22
CA PHE A 175 11.17 1.29 -5.64
C PHE A 175 11.73 2.68 -5.94
N THR A 176 11.20 3.72 -5.32
CA THR A 176 11.67 5.10 -5.51
C THR A 176 13.09 5.24 -4.97
N PHE A 177 13.41 4.71 -3.78
CA PHE A 177 14.78 4.68 -3.25
C PHE A 177 15.73 3.86 -4.13
N LEU A 178 15.28 2.70 -4.58
CA LEU A 178 16.04 1.82 -5.46
C LEU A 178 16.30 2.53 -6.80
N LEU A 179 15.35 3.30 -7.32
CA LEU A 179 15.49 4.03 -8.57
C LEU A 179 16.34 5.31 -8.44
N LEU A 180 16.18 6.09 -7.37
CA LEU A 180 16.87 7.38 -7.24
C LEU A 180 18.30 7.25 -6.70
N SER A 181 18.58 6.29 -5.82
CA SER A 181 19.86 6.22 -5.13
C SER A 181 20.82 5.23 -5.81
N SER A 182 21.75 5.76 -6.59
CA SER A 182 22.84 4.97 -7.19
C SER A 182 23.70 4.28 -6.12
N GLY A 183 23.92 4.94 -4.97
CA GLY A 183 24.62 4.36 -3.82
C GLY A 183 23.86 3.19 -3.18
N TYR A 184 22.53 3.29 -3.11
CA TYR A 184 21.70 2.20 -2.62
C TYR A 184 21.76 0.98 -3.55
N ARG A 185 21.64 1.19 -4.88
CA ARG A 185 21.79 0.12 -5.87
C ARG A 185 23.14 -0.59 -5.76
N ALA A 186 24.23 0.16 -5.65
CA ALA A 186 25.57 -0.41 -5.53
C ALA A 186 25.74 -1.25 -4.26
N THR A 187 25.18 -0.78 -3.14
CA THR A 187 25.22 -1.51 -1.87
C THR A 187 24.36 -2.77 -1.90
N LEU A 188 23.17 -2.68 -2.48
CA LEU A 188 22.24 -3.79 -2.61
C LEU A 188 22.79 -4.89 -3.52
N LEU A 189 23.37 -4.54 -4.67
CA LEU A 189 24.05 -5.50 -5.55
C LEU A 189 25.25 -6.17 -4.86
N LYS A 190 26.02 -5.44 -4.05
CA LYS A 190 27.12 -6.02 -3.25
C LYS A 190 26.60 -7.02 -2.20
N LEU A 191 25.49 -6.70 -1.53
CA LEU A 191 24.87 -7.60 -0.55
C LEU A 191 24.33 -8.86 -1.21
N ILE A 192 23.61 -8.72 -2.32
CA ILE A 192 23.10 -9.85 -3.10
C ILE A 192 24.25 -10.72 -3.60
N GLY A 193 25.29 -10.11 -4.18
CA GLY A 193 26.48 -10.84 -4.62
C GLY A 193 27.12 -11.65 -3.49
N ARG A 194 27.28 -11.06 -2.31
CA ARG A 194 27.79 -11.76 -1.12
C ARG A 194 26.87 -12.88 -0.64
N ALA A 195 25.56 -12.69 -0.66
CA ALA A 195 24.59 -13.70 -0.27
C ALA A 195 24.63 -14.91 -1.22
N PHE A 196 24.66 -14.66 -2.54
CA PHE A 196 24.82 -15.71 -3.53
C PHE A 196 26.16 -16.42 -3.42
N SER A 197 27.28 -15.70 -3.23
CA SER A 197 28.59 -16.33 -3.01
C SER A 197 28.63 -17.22 -1.76
N ARG A 198 27.85 -16.90 -0.71
CA ARG A 198 27.71 -17.78 0.48
C ARG A 198 26.90 -19.03 0.17
N LEU A 199 25.79 -18.91 -0.56
CA LEU A 199 24.97 -20.04 -0.99
C LEU A 199 25.73 -21.00 -1.91
N THR A 200 26.55 -20.49 -2.82
CA THR A 200 27.35 -21.32 -3.75
C THR A 200 28.64 -21.85 -3.10
N GLY A 201 29.12 -21.23 -2.02
CA GLY A 201 30.38 -21.59 -1.36
C GLY A 201 30.30 -22.80 -0.42
N GLU A 202 29.12 -23.18 0.06
CA GLU A 202 28.97 -24.33 0.97
C GLU A 202 28.97 -25.70 0.27
N GLU A 203 28.77 -25.79 -1.05
CA GLU A 203 28.85 -27.06 -1.77
C GLU A 203 30.29 -27.51 -2.10
N GLY A 204 31.29 -26.64 -1.94
CA GLY A 204 32.68 -26.94 -2.32
C GLY A 204 33.57 -27.53 -1.22
N THR A 205 33.15 -27.52 0.04
CA THR A 205 34.04 -27.83 1.18
C THR A 205 33.83 -29.23 1.77
N LYS A 206 33.41 -30.20 0.94
CA LYS A 206 33.41 -31.63 1.28
C LYS A 206 34.13 -32.47 0.22
N SER A 207 35.20 -31.93 -0.38
CA SER A 207 36.17 -32.73 -1.14
C SER A 207 37.59 -32.17 -0.99
N ARG A 208 38.05 -32.09 0.27
CA ARG A 208 39.48 -32.02 0.60
C ARG A 208 39.80 -33.14 1.58
N VAL A 209 39.58 -34.36 1.10
CA VAL A 209 40.13 -35.58 1.69
C VAL A 209 41.46 -35.80 0.96
N TYR A 210 42.55 -35.52 1.67
CA TYR A 210 43.94 -35.96 1.48
C TYR A 210 44.49 -36.01 0.05
N HIS A 211 45.20 -34.94 -0.34
CA HIS A 211 46.52 -35.15 -0.94
C HIS A 211 47.54 -34.41 -0.09
N SER A 212 48.13 -35.19 0.82
CA SER A 212 49.43 -34.89 1.39
C SER A 212 50.41 -34.96 0.23
N ASP A 213 50.92 -33.83 -0.24
CA ASP A 213 52.32 -33.85 -0.66
C ASP A 213 53.03 -32.51 -0.50
N SER A 214 54.21 -32.71 0.05
CA SER A 214 55.36 -31.84 0.28
C SER A 214 55.61 -30.72 -0.74
N GLY A 215 56.13 -29.60 -0.22
CA GLY A 215 57.20 -28.89 -0.92
C GLY A 215 56.92 -27.45 -1.37
N THR A 216 57.76 -26.56 -0.84
CA THR A 216 58.27 -25.33 -1.46
C THR A 216 57.38 -24.09 -1.53
N THR A 217 57.55 -23.28 -0.49
CA THR A 217 57.70 -21.82 -0.50
C THR A 217 58.12 -21.21 -1.84
N VAL A 218 57.33 -20.28 -2.39
CA VAL A 218 57.83 -19.13 -3.16
C VAL A 218 56.98 -17.90 -2.82
N GLN A 219 57.67 -16.87 -2.30
CA GLN A 219 57.22 -15.50 -2.07
C GLN A 219 56.78 -14.81 -3.37
N SER A 220 56.02 -13.69 -3.25
CA SER A 220 55.98 -12.51 -4.16
C SER A 220 54.53 -12.12 -4.48
N PHE A 221 54.06 -10.86 -4.44
CA PHE A 221 54.60 -9.56 -4.06
C PHE A 221 53.37 -8.66 -3.78
N SER A 222 53.52 -7.70 -2.88
CA SER A 222 52.54 -6.62 -2.67
C SER A 222 52.46 -5.71 -3.91
N LEU A 223 51.25 -5.39 -4.37
CA LEU A 223 51.02 -4.23 -5.22
C LEU A 223 50.01 -3.29 -4.54
N VAL A 224 50.56 -2.24 -3.94
CA VAL A 224 49.85 -1.05 -3.48
C VAL A 224 49.46 -0.27 -4.73
N THR A 225 48.19 0.09 -4.87
CA THR A 225 47.73 1.06 -5.88
C THR A 225 47.15 2.25 -5.16
N ILE A 226 47.70 3.42 -5.49
CA ILE A 226 47.32 4.76 -5.03
C ILE A 226 45.95 5.14 -5.60
#